data_AF-A0A427A3Z2-F1
#
_entry.id   AF-A0A427A3Z2-F1
#
_cell.length_a   1.000
_cell.length_b   1.000
_cell.length_c   1.000
_cell.angle_alpha   90.00
_cell.angle_beta   90.00
_cell.angle_gamma   90.00
#
_symmetry.space_group_name_H-M   'P 1'
#
loop_
_entity.id
_entity.type
_entity.pdbx_description
1 polymer ?
#
loop_
_entity_poly.entity_id
_entity_poly.type
_entity_poly.pdbx_seq_one_letter_code
_entity_poly.pdbx_strand_id
1 'polypeptide(L)'
;MLPPSSIYHSPDVFLKSYAEMERKFKVFIYPDGDPNTYFQTPRKLTGKYSSEGYFFQNIRESRFRTEDADQADLFFVPISCHKMRGKGISYENMTIIVQNYVESLISKYPYWNRTMGADHFFVTCHDVGVRAFEGLQMVVKNSIRVVCSPSYDVGYIPHKDVALPQVLQPFALPSGGNDIENRLKS
;
A
#
# COMPACT_ATOMS: atom_id res chain seq x y z
N MET A 1 -13.21 33.70 -21.42
CA MET A 1 -12.95 32.33 -20.94
C MET A 1 -13.35 32.28 -19.48
N LEU A 2 -14.26 31.38 -19.11
CA LEU A 2 -14.59 31.13 -17.70
C LEU A 2 -13.37 30.47 -17.03
N PRO A 3 -13.06 30.77 -15.76
CA PRO A 3 -11.99 30.07 -15.06
C PRO A 3 -12.35 28.57 -15.01
N PRO A 4 -11.37 27.66 -15.17
CA PRO A 4 -11.63 26.24 -15.08
C PRO A 4 -12.32 25.98 -13.74
N SER A 5 -13.51 25.38 -13.80
CA SER A 5 -14.26 24.97 -12.62
C SER A 5 -13.35 24.11 -11.76
N SER A 6 -13.14 24.52 -10.51
CA SER A 6 -12.38 23.72 -9.55
C SER A 6 -12.88 22.28 -9.54
N ILE A 7 -11.96 21.31 -9.66
CA ILE A 7 -12.25 19.87 -9.55
C ILE A 7 -12.92 19.56 -8.20
N TYR A 8 -12.64 20.36 -7.17
CA TYR A 8 -13.22 20.24 -5.84
C TYR A 8 -14.48 21.10 -5.70
N HIS A 9 -15.52 20.51 -5.10
CA HIS A 9 -16.75 21.20 -4.71
C HIS A 9 -16.49 22.41 -3.79
N SER A 10 -15.47 22.32 -2.92
CA SER A 10 -14.98 23.44 -2.11
C SER A 10 -13.47 23.36 -1.91
N PRO A 11 -12.67 24.16 -2.64
CA PRO A 11 -11.21 24.19 -2.53
C PRO A 11 -10.71 24.48 -1.11
N ASP A 12 -11.29 25.48 -0.46
CA ASP A 12 -10.84 25.93 0.86
C ASP A 12 -11.05 24.87 1.93
N VAL A 13 -12.18 24.15 1.85
CA VAL A 13 -12.46 23.04 2.77
C VAL A 13 -11.50 21.89 2.51
N PHE A 14 -11.29 21.53 1.24
CA PHE A 14 -10.35 20.47 0.88
C PHE A 14 -8.93 20.77 1.38
N LEU A 15 -8.41 21.98 1.14
CA LEU A 15 -7.07 22.37 1.55
C LEU A 15 -6.90 22.32 3.08
N LYS A 16 -7.89 22.79 3.83
CA LYS A 16 -7.88 22.73 5.31
C LYS A 16 -7.91 21.29 5.80
N SER A 17 -8.81 20.46 5.26
CA SER A 17 -8.91 19.04 5.64
C SER A 17 -7.66 18.26 5.26
N TYR A 18 -7.07 18.53 4.10
CA TYR A 18 -5.82 17.92 3.66
C TYR A 18 -4.66 18.29 4.59
N ALA A 19 -4.52 19.57 4.95
CA ALA A 19 -3.48 20.00 5.89
C ALA A 19 -3.66 19.37 7.29
N GLU A 20 -4.90 19.20 7.74
CA GLU A 20 -5.18 18.50 9.00
C GLU A 20 -4.84 17.00 8.92
N MET A 21 -5.22 16.34 7.84
CA MET A 21 -4.85 14.94 7.56
C MET A 21 -3.33 14.81 7.54
N GLU A 22 -2.60 15.71 6.85
CA GLU A 22 -1.15 15.64 6.77
C GLU A 22 -0.44 15.70 8.13
N ARG A 23 -1.07 16.36 9.11
CA ARG A 23 -0.54 16.50 10.47
C ARG A 23 -0.91 15.33 11.38
N LYS A 24 -2.15 14.86 11.28
CA LYS A 24 -2.71 13.89 12.24
C LYS A 24 -2.61 12.44 11.78
N PHE A 25 -2.66 12.20 10.48
CA PHE A 25 -2.76 10.84 9.94
C PHE A 25 -1.52 10.01 10.28
N LYS A 26 -1.74 8.82 10.81
CA LYS A 26 -0.68 7.89 11.21
C LYS A 26 -0.90 6.48 10.67
N VAL A 27 0.22 5.87 10.27
CA VAL A 27 0.29 4.50 9.78
C VAL A 27 1.29 3.72 10.62
N PHE A 28 0.83 2.66 11.27
CA PHE A 28 1.70 1.69 11.90
C PHE A 28 2.11 0.62 10.87
N ILE A 29 3.39 0.25 10.86
CA ILE A 29 3.90 -0.79 9.97
C ILE A 29 4.26 -2.00 10.81
N TYR A 30 3.72 -3.18 10.49
CA TYR A 30 4.07 -4.39 11.23
C TYR A 30 5.58 -4.68 11.18
N PRO A 31 6.23 -4.93 12.33
CA PRO A 31 7.69 -5.03 12.42
C PRO A 31 8.24 -6.38 11.95
N ASP A 32 7.39 -7.41 11.80
CA ASP A 32 7.76 -8.79 11.46
C ASP A 32 8.38 -8.99 10.08
N GLY A 33 8.59 -7.92 9.32
CA GLY A 33 9.41 -7.98 8.13
C GLY A 33 10.89 -8.03 8.45
N ASP A 34 11.46 -9.20 8.74
CA ASP A 34 12.92 -9.33 8.84
C ASP A 34 13.60 -8.93 7.49
N PRO A 35 14.78 -8.27 7.51
CA PRO A 35 15.51 -7.79 6.31
C PRO A 35 15.71 -8.83 5.19
N ASN A 36 15.77 -10.12 5.51
CA ASN A 36 16.04 -11.23 4.60
C ASN A 36 14.77 -11.88 4.03
N THR A 37 13.60 -11.47 4.52
CA THR A 37 12.30 -12.07 4.17
C THR A 37 11.65 -11.40 2.97
N TYR A 38 10.46 -11.89 2.59
CA TYR A 38 9.61 -11.34 1.54
C TYR A 38 8.81 -10.11 1.99
N PHE A 39 8.94 -9.68 3.23
CA PHE A 39 8.09 -8.64 3.84
C PHE A 39 8.77 -7.26 3.88
N GLN A 40 9.63 -7.01 2.89
CA GLN A 40 10.55 -5.86 2.83
C GLN A 40 10.60 -5.30 1.42
N THR A 41 11.06 -4.04 1.29
CA THR A 41 11.23 -3.40 -0.03
C THR A 41 12.14 -4.28 -0.92
N PRO A 42 11.78 -4.50 -2.19
CA PRO A 42 12.68 -5.11 -3.16
C PRO A 42 14.00 -4.35 -3.30
N ARG A 43 15.13 -5.06 -3.43
CA ARG A 43 16.48 -4.44 -3.60
C ARG A 43 16.64 -3.72 -4.95
N LYS A 44 15.86 -4.10 -5.97
CA LYS A 44 15.88 -3.47 -7.29
C LYS A 44 14.46 -3.00 -7.62
N LEU A 45 14.31 -1.70 -7.89
CA LEU A 45 13.05 -1.06 -8.26
C LEU A 45 12.96 -0.96 -9.80
N THR A 46 12.89 -2.10 -10.49
CA THR A 46 12.92 -2.12 -11.97
C THR A 46 11.64 -2.71 -12.58
N GLY A 47 11.21 -2.13 -13.70
CA GLY A 47 10.10 -2.65 -14.50
C GLY A 47 8.72 -2.42 -13.87
N LYS A 48 7.74 -3.22 -14.27
CA LYS A 48 6.33 -3.01 -13.88
C LYS A 48 6.07 -3.02 -12.36
N TYR A 49 6.97 -3.59 -11.56
CA TYR A 49 6.83 -3.69 -10.10
C TYR A 49 7.50 -2.54 -9.32
N SER A 50 8.08 -1.55 -10.01
CA SER A 50 8.71 -0.40 -9.35
C SER A 50 7.75 0.33 -8.40
N SER A 51 6.46 0.45 -8.75
CA SER A 51 5.45 1.06 -7.87
C SER A 51 5.35 0.42 -6.49
N GLU A 52 5.45 -0.92 -6.39
CA GLU A 52 5.40 -1.62 -5.10
C GLU A 52 6.57 -1.18 -4.21
N GLY A 53 7.78 -1.22 -4.76
CA GLY A 53 8.95 -0.89 -3.97
C GLY A 53 9.06 0.60 -3.64
N TYR A 54 8.63 1.50 -4.54
CA TYR A 54 8.52 2.93 -4.22
C TYR A 54 7.50 3.18 -3.11
N PHE A 55 6.35 2.49 -3.13
CA PHE A 55 5.38 2.60 -2.04
C PHE A 55 5.99 2.18 -0.71
N PHE A 56 6.67 1.03 -0.69
CA PHE A 56 7.34 0.49 0.49
C PHE A 56 8.43 1.42 1.04
N GLN A 57 9.19 2.10 0.17
CA GLN A 57 10.17 3.10 0.56
C GLN A 57 9.47 4.34 1.13
N ASN A 58 8.56 4.93 0.35
CA ASN A 58 7.89 6.17 0.68
C ASN A 58 7.11 6.07 2.00
N ILE A 59 6.37 4.97 2.24
CA ILE A 59 5.60 4.82 3.49
C ILE A 59 6.52 4.73 4.71
N ARG A 60 7.69 4.08 4.59
CA ARG A 60 8.65 3.92 5.69
C ARG A 60 9.40 5.22 6.02
N GLU A 61 9.67 6.04 5.01
CA GLU A 61 10.36 7.33 5.12
C GLU A 61 9.37 8.49 5.35
N SER A 62 8.07 8.24 5.24
CA SER A 62 7.04 9.28 5.39
C SER A 62 6.86 9.74 6.84
N ARG A 63 6.42 11.00 6.99
CA ARG A 63 5.92 11.58 8.25
C ARG A 63 4.66 10.91 8.82
N PHE A 64 4.02 10.07 8.02
CA PHE A 64 2.82 9.33 8.41
C PHE A 64 3.18 8.11 9.25
N ARG A 65 4.40 7.57 9.16
CA ARG A 65 4.80 6.42 9.96
C ARG A 65 4.75 6.74 11.45
N THR A 66 4.23 5.80 12.24
CA THR A 66 4.32 5.77 13.69
C THR A 66 4.86 4.42 14.17
N GLU A 67 5.61 4.42 15.27
CA GLU A 67 6.00 3.22 16.01
C GLU A 67 5.02 2.90 17.14
N ASP A 68 4.10 3.82 17.44
CA ASP A 68 3.04 3.65 18.42
C ASP A 68 1.75 3.24 17.69
N ALA A 69 1.33 1.99 17.90
CA ALA A 69 0.12 1.42 17.30
C ALA A 69 -1.17 2.07 17.84
N ASP A 70 -1.16 2.63 19.04
CA ASP A 70 -2.34 3.27 19.62
C ASP A 70 -2.63 4.63 18.97
N GLN A 71 -1.63 5.24 18.33
CA GLN A 71 -1.78 6.46 17.55
C GLN A 71 -2.15 6.21 16.09
N ALA A 72 -2.19 4.95 15.63
CA ALA A 72 -2.34 4.62 14.22
C ALA A 72 -3.79 4.64 13.75
N ASP A 73 -4.03 5.33 12.64
CA ASP A 73 -5.30 5.31 11.91
C ASP A 73 -5.40 4.08 11.01
N LEU A 74 -4.29 3.70 10.35
CA LEU A 74 -4.21 2.52 9.49
C LEU A 74 -2.98 1.66 9.80
N PHE A 75 -3.06 0.39 9.43
CA PHE A 75 -2.01 -0.60 9.64
C PHE A 75 -1.51 -1.15 8.30
N PHE A 76 -0.23 -0.89 8.01
CA PHE A 76 0.40 -1.43 6.83
C PHE A 76 0.93 -2.85 7.07
N VAL A 77 0.51 -3.78 6.22
CA VAL A 77 0.96 -5.17 6.20
C VAL A 77 2.01 -5.32 5.10
N PRO A 78 3.32 -5.35 5.44
CA PRO A 78 4.38 -5.23 4.45
C PRO A 78 4.61 -6.55 3.71
N ILE A 79 3.81 -6.86 2.69
CA ILE A 79 3.97 -8.07 1.86
C ILE A 79 4.50 -7.69 0.47
N SER A 80 5.71 -8.15 0.11
CA SER A 80 6.26 -7.96 -1.24
C SER A 80 6.13 -9.25 -2.05
N CYS A 81 5.02 -9.36 -2.79
CA CYS A 81 4.80 -10.46 -3.72
C CYS A 81 5.84 -10.43 -4.86
N HIS A 82 6.32 -9.26 -5.28
CA HIS A 82 7.42 -9.16 -6.25
C HIS A 82 8.69 -9.85 -5.76
N LYS A 83 9.07 -9.63 -4.48
CA LYS A 83 10.25 -10.27 -3.88
C LYS A 83 10.09 -11.79 -3.78
N MET A 84 8.88 -12.29 -3.48
CA MET A 84 8.57 -13.73 -3.51
C MET A 84 8.80 -14.31 -4.90
N ARG A 85 8.25 -13.65 -5.93
CA ARG A 85 8.43 -14.10 -7.31
C ARG A 85 9.88 -14.06 -7.77
N GLY A 86 10.63 -13.03 -7.37
CA GLY A 86 12.06 -12.90 -7.65
C GLY A 86 12.92 -14.03 -7.04
N LYS A 87 12.45 -14.70 -5.97
CA LYS A 87 13.10 -15.90 -5.42
C LYS A 87 12.57 -17.22 -6.00
N GLY A 88 11.73 -17.17 -7.04
CA GLY A 88 11.24 -18.37 -7.73
C GLY A 88 10.13 -19.14 -7.02
N ILE A 89 9.42 -18.51 -6.06
CA ILE A 89 8.30 -19.14 -5.37
C ILE A 89 7.11 -19.31 -6.34
N SER A 90 6.49 -20.50 -6.35
CA SER A 90 5.27 -20.77 -7.12
C SER A 90 4.07 -20.01 -6.55
N TYR A 91 3.04 -19.76 -7.36
CA TYR A 91 1.89 -18.98 -6.90
C TYR A 91 1.14 -19.67 -5.75
N GLU A 92 1.05 -21.00 -5.76
CA GLU A 92 0.42 -21.80 -4.70
C GLU A 92 1.16 -21.61 -3.37
N ASN A 93 2.49 -21.66 -3.40
CA ASN A 93 3.32 -21.45 -2.22
C ASN A 93 3.30 -19.99 -1.74
N MET A 94 3.17 -19.01 -2.65
CA MET A 94 3.01 -17.60 -2.28
C MET A 94 1.77 -17.41 -1.42
N THR A 95 0.63 -18.00 -1.82
CA THR A 95 -0.63 -17.92 -1.06
C THR A 95 -0.47 -18.48 0.34
N ILE A 96 0.18 -19.65 0.49
CA ILE A 96 0.44 -20.26 1.80
C ILE A 96 1.35 -19.37 2.67
N ILE A 97 2.41 -18.80 2.08
CA ILE A 97 3.33 -17.91 2.81
C ILE A 97 2.61 -16.66 3.29
N VAL A 98 1.78 -16.04 2.43
CA VAL A 98 1.00 -14.86 2.81
C VAL A 98 -0.01 -15.20 3.90
N GLN A 99 -0.69 -16.35 3.79
CA GLN A 99 -1.63 -16.83 4.81
C GLN A 99 -0.95 -16.95 6.17
N ASN A 100 0.15 -17.71 6.23
CA ASN A 100 0.89 -17.96 7.47
C ASN A 100 1.41 -16.66 8.08
N TYR A 101 1.83 -15.71 7.23
CA TYR A 101 2.26 -14.40 7.70
C TYR A 101 1.12 -13.63 8.35
N VAL A 102 -0.02 -13.49 7.68
CA VAL A 102 -1.19 -12.78 8.22
C VAL A 102 -1.69 -13.47 9.50
N GLU A 103 -1.79 -14.79 9.52
CA GLU A 103 -2.18 -15.56 10.73
C GLU A 103 -1.20 -15.34 11.88
N SER A 104 0.10 -15.26 11.60
CA SER A 104 1.10 -14.93 12.63
C SER A 104 0.91 -13.52 13.19
N LEU A 105 0.56 -12.53 12.35
CA LEU A 105 0.27 -11.17 12.80
C LEU A 105 -0.98 -11.12 13.67
N ILE A 106 -2.04 -11.83 13.27
CA ILE A 106 -3.29 -11.96 14.03
C ILE A 106 -3.05 -12.58 15.40
N SER A 107 -2.22 -13.63 15.47
CA SER A 107 -1.90 -14.30 16.72
C SER A 107 -0.99 -13.48 17.63
N LYS A 108 -0.09 -12.67 17.05
CA LYS A 108 0.94 -11.95 17.81
C LYS A 108 0.50 -10.56 18.26
N TYR A 109 -0.35 -9.90 17.49
CA TYR A 109 -0.77 -8.53 17.73
C TYR A 109 -2.29 -8.42 17.88
N PRO A 110 -2.80 -7.65 18.85
CA PRO A 110 -4.23 -7.49 19.05
C PRO A 110 -4.90 -6.61 17.97
N TYR A 111 -4.12 -5.88 17.18
CA TYR A 111 -4.60 -4.81 16.30
C TYR A 111 -5.51 -5.31 15.17
N TRP A 112 -5.23 -6.50 14.62
CA TRP A 112 -6.04 -7.04 13.52
C TRP A 112 -7.48 -7.30 13.93
N ASN A 113 -7.67 -7.83 15.14
CA ASN A 113 -8.99 -8.24 15.62
C ASN A 113 -9.88 -7.05 16.01
N ARG A 114 -9.33 -5.84 16.14
CA ARG A 114 -10.09 -4.60 16.44
C ARG A 114 -11.14 -4.30 15.37
N THR A 115 -10.80 -4.54 14.12
CA THR A 115 -11.62 -4.22 12.95
C THR A 115 -11.81 -5.42 12.01
N MET A 116 -11.31 -6.59 12.42
CA MET A 116 -11.19 -7.78 11.57
C MET A 116 -10.43 -7.50 10.26
N GLY A 117 -9.43 -6.61 10.31
CA GLY A 117 -8.59 -6.26 9.17
C GLY A 117 -9.07 -5.06 8.35
N ALA A 118 -10.13 -4.34 8.74
CA ALA A 118 -10.71 -3.28 7.91
C ALA A 118 -9.87 -1.99 7.82
N ASP A 119 -9.05 -1.73 8.84
CA ASP A 119 -8.05 -0.64 8.87
C ASP A 119 -6.65 -1.12 8.44
N HIS A 120 -6.54 -2.36 7.97
CA HIS A 120 -5.31 -2.94 7.43
C HIS A 120 -5.24 -2.75 5.94
N PHE A 121 -4.04 -2.50 5.43
CA PHE A 121 -3.81 -2.39 4.01
C PHE A 121 -2.50 -3.01 3.55
N PHE A 122 -2.49 -3.43 2.28
CA PHE A 122 -1.32 -4.02 1.62
C PHE A 122 -1.29 -3.65 0.14
N VAL A 123 -0.11 -3.75 -0.47
CA VAL A 123 0.08 -3.44 -1.89
C VAL A 123 -0.06 -4.70 -2.73
N THR A 124 -0.82 -4.62 -3.82
CA THR A 124 -0.88 -5.64 -4.85
C THR A 124 -0.56 -5.04 -6.22
N CYS A 125 0.62 -5.37 -6.74
CA CYS A 125 1.01 -5.00 -8.10
C CYS A 125 0.85 -6.17 -9.07
N HIS A 126 0.14 -5.93 -10.18
CA HIS A 126 -0.01 -6.84 -11.33
C HIS A 126 -0.54 -8.24 -10.98
N ASP A 127 -0.33 -9.19 -11.90
CA ASP A 127 -0.75 -10.58 -11.83
C ASP A 127 -0.24 -11.30 -10.57
N VAL A 128 0.98 -10.99 -10.13
CA VAL A 128 1.61 -11.67 -9.00
C VAL A 128 0.89 -11.36 -7.68
N GLY A 129 0.46 -10.11 -7.48
CA GLY A 129 -0.32 -9.73 -6.31
C GLY A 129 -1.71 -10.37 -6.28
N VAL A 130 -2.37 -10.51 -7.44
CA VAL A 130 -3.68 -11.18 -7.53
C VAL A 130 -3.55 -12.66 -7.15
N ARG A 131 -2.56 -13.35 -7.71
CA ARG A 131 -2.33 -14.78 -7.48
C ARG A 131 -1.95 -15.10 -6.03
N ALA A 132 -1.13 -14.26 -5.41
CA ALA A 132 -0.70 -14.46 -4.02
C ALA A 132 -1.84 -14.36 -2.99
N PHE A 133 -2.98 -13.75 -3.37
CA PHE A 133 -4.14 -13.56 -2.49
C PHE A 133 -5.39 -14.30 -3.00
N GLU A 134 -5.29 -15.12 -4.05
CA GLU A 134 -6.42 -15.80 -4.71
C GLU A 134 -7.19 -16.72 -3.74
N GLY A 135 -6.53 -17.26 -2.70
CA GLY A 135 -7.13 -18.07 -1.64
C GLY A 135 -7.52 -17.32 -0.36
N LEU A 136 -7.26 -16.01 -0.26
CA LEU A 136 -7.35 -15.25 1.00
C LEU A 136 -8.54 -14.29 1.00
N GLN A 137 -9.74 -14.83 0.76
CA GLN A 137 -10.94 -14.03 0.54
C GLN A 137 -11.26 -13.08 1.71
N MET A 138 -11.06 -13.52 2.96
CA MET A 138 -11.32 -12.67 4.13
C MET A 138 -10.40 -11.46 4.17
N VAL A 139 -9.11 -11.66 3.89
CA VAL A 139 -8.11 -10.58 3.83
C VAL A 139 -8.45 -9.61 2.68
N VAL A 140 -8.79 -10.14 1.49
CA VAL A 140 -9.12 -9.31 0.32
C VAL A 140 -10.41 -8.51 0.51
N LYS A 141 -11.43 -9.09 1.16
CA LYS A 141 -12.74 -8.45 1.36
C LYS A 141 -12.70 -7.41 2.48
N ASN A 142 -12.01 -7.70 3.58
CA ASN A 142 -12.00 -6.80 4.73
C ASN A 142 -10.94 -5.71 4.61
N SER A 143 -9.72 -6.06 4.21
CA SER A 143 -8.58 -5.12 4.20
C SER A 143 -8.49 -4.31 2.91
N ILE A 144 -7.95 -3.10 3.00
CA ILE A 144 -7.77 -2.19 1.88
C ILE A 144 -6.63 -2.67 0.98
N ARG A 145 -6.87 -2.77 -0.32
CA ARG A 145 -5.79 -3.07 -1.28
C ARG A 145 -5.34 -1.81 -1.99
N VAL A 146 -4.02 -1.62 -2.03
CA VAL A 146 -3.38 -0.59 -2.84
C VAL A 146 -2.94 -1.25 -4.14
N VAL A 147 -3.66 -0.98 -5.23
CA VAL A 147 -3.57 -1.75 -6.49
C VAL A 147 -2.88 -0.95 -7.58
N CYS A 148 -1.82 -1.51 -8.17
CA CYS A 148 -1.01 -0.81 -9.19
C CYS A 148 -1.64 -0.80 -10.59
N SER A 149 -2.56 -1.72 -10.86
CA SER A 149 -3.30 -1.80 -12.14
C SER A 149 -4.79 -1.92 -11.82
N PRO A 150 -5.46 -0.84 -11.40
CA PRO A 150 -6.87 -0.89 -11.07
C PRO A 150 -7.68 -1.08 -12.36
N SER A 151 -8.09 -2.31 -12.64
CA SER A 151 -9.08 -2.64 -13.67
C SER A 151 -10.24 -3.36 -13.02
N TYR A 152 -11.47 -3.05 -13.47
CA TYR A 152 -12.69 -3.70 -12.97
C TYR A 152 -12.63 -5.24 -13.09
N ASP A 153 -11.96 -5.76 -14.12
CA ASP A 153 -11.87 -7.20 -14.40
C ASP A 153 -10.95 -7.98 -13.46
N VAL A 154 -10.22 -7.29 -12.57
CA VAL A 154 -9.23 -7.90 -11.64
C VAL A 154 -9.73 -7.85 -10.19
N GLY A 155 -11.04 -7.61 -10.01
CA GLY A 155 -11.72 -7.66 -8.73
C GLY A 155 -11.43 -6.46 -7.82
N TYR A 156 -11.01 -5.32 -8.37
CA TYR A 156 -10.86 -4.05 -7.64
C TYR A 156 -12.19 -3.62 -7.02
N ILE A 157 -12.18 -3.18 -5.75
CA ILE A 157 -13.38 -2.78 -5.00
C ILE A 157 -13.38 -1.24 -4.83
N PRO A 158 -14.10 -0.47 -5.65
CA PRO A 158 -13.93 0.99 -5.74
C PRO A 158 -14.19 1.78 -4.45
N HIS A 159 -15.04 1.27 -3.56
CA HIS A 159 -15.40 1.94 -2.30
C HIS A 159 -14.44 1.63 -1.15
N LYS A 160 -13.40 0.80 -1.39
CA LYS A 160 -12.46 0.32 -0.37
C LYS A 160 -11.00 0.37 -0.84
N ASP A 161 -10.74 -0.10 -2.04
CA ASP A 161 -9.39 -0.24 -2.59
C ASP A 161 -8.90 1.08 -3.20
N VAL A 162 -7.59 1.29 -3.16
CA VAL A 162 -6.93 2.51 -3.64
C VAL A 162 -6.10 2.21 -4.87
N ALA A 163 -6.24 3.03 -5.90
CA ALA A 163 -5.39 2.98 -7.09
C ALA A 163 -4.00 3.56 -6.78
N LEU A 164 -2.95 2.82 -7.11
CA LEU A 164 -1.57 3.29 -7.07
C LEU A 164 -1.07 3.56 -8.49
N PRO A 165 -0.58 4.78 -8.80
CA PRO A 165 -0.04 5.08 -10.11
C PRO A 165 1.10 4.13 -10.51
N GLN A 166 1.09 3.67 -11.76
CA GLN A 166 2.18 2.87 -12.30
C GLN A 166 3.39 3.75 -12.58
N VAL A 167 4.54 3.35 -12.04
CA VAL A 167 5.82 3.92 -12.42
C VAL A 167 6.30 3.17 -13.66
N LEU A 168 6.06 3.75 -14.84
CA LEU A 168 6.68 3.33 -16.09
C LEU A 168 8.06 4.00 -16.18
N GLN A 169 9.14 3.26 -15.92
CA GLN A 169 10.50 3.74 -16.20
C GLN A 169 10.75 3.81 -17.72
N PRO A 170 11.42 4.88 -18.21
CA PRO A 170 12.86 5.07 -17.97
C PRO A 170 13.21 6.40 -17.27
N PHE A 171 12.38 6.93 -16.39
CA PHE A 171 12.76 8.12 -15.62
C PHE A 171 13.52 7.73 -14.36
N ALA A 172 14.83 8.02 -14.36
CA ALA A 172 15.59 8.18 -13.13
C ALA A 172 15.10 9.48 -12.48
N LEU A 173 14.42 9.37 -11.34
CA LEU A 173 14.02 10.53 -10.54
C LEU A 173 14.79 10.54 -9.21
N PRO A 174 15.04 11.74 -8.66
CA PRO A 174 15.86 11.91 -7.47
C PRO A 174 15.19 11.27 -6.24
N SER A 175 15.94 11.17 -5.15
CA SER A 175 15.49 10.72 -3.82
C SER A 175 14.11 11.27 -3.48
N GLY A 176 13.22 10.40 -2.97
CA GLY A 176 11.83 10.74 -2.61
C GLY A 176 11.76 11.87 -1.58
N GLY A 177 11.69 13.11 -2.04
CA GLY A 177 11.39 14.27 -1.22
C GLY A 177 9.88 14.49 -1.12
N ASN A 178 9.46 15.17 -0.05
CA ASN A 178 8.10 15.71 0.11
C ASN A 178 7.86 16.84 -0.91
N ASP A 179 7.77 16.50 -2.19
CA ASP A 179 7.48 17.46 -3.25
C ASP A 179 5.96 17.67 -3.35
N ILE A 180 5.47 18.62 -2.56
CA ILE A 180 4.07 19.01 -2.50
C ILE A 180 3.66 19.78 -3.77
N GLU A 181 4.59 20.47 -4.43
CA GLU A 181 4.30 21.35 -5.58
C GLU A 181 3.84 20.58 -6.82
N ASN A 182 4.30 19.34 -6.98
CA ASN A 182 3.95 18.50 -8.13
C ASN A 182 2.68 17.65 -7.94
N ARG A 183 2.10 17.57 -6.73
CA ARG A 183 0.89 16.77 -6.46
C ARG A 183 -0.42 17.43 -6.87
N LEU A 184 -0.45 18.76 -7.04
CA LEU A 184 -1.68 19.53 -7.29
C LEU A 184 -1.91 19.85 -8.78
N LYS A 185 -1.06 19.35 -9.69
CA LYS A 185 -1.07 19.70 -11.12
C LYS A 185 -1.57 18.59 -12.06
N SER A 186 -2.11 17.49 -11.54
CA SER A 186 -2.68 16.38 -12.32
C SER A 186 -4.19 16.45 -12.42
#